data_AF-A0A6A6TPZ9-F1
#
_entry.id   AF-A0A6A6TPZ9-F1
#
_cell.length_a   1.000
_cell.length_b   1.000
_cell.length_c   1.000
_cell.angle_alpha   90.00
_cell.angle_beta   90.00
_cell.angle_gamma   90.00
#
_symmetry.space_group_name_H-M   'P 1'
#
loop_
_entity.id
_entity.type
_entity.pdbx_description
1 polymer ?
#
loop_
_entity_poly.entity_id
_entity_poly.type
_entity_poly.pdbx_seq_one_letter_code
_entity_poly.pdbx_strand_id
1 'polypeptide(L)'
;MASNSVAVNPNHTERHILPLYHRRTRIAFELAIAGCILVDVALLVPYVIELWIEPGNHYLAYHSSEEQLSQIHSIQRSMVVMYIVPPSATLIINLLSATLYTQKVMPMLYALCLVPVMMAGWTTSLTLWIRCLDTEGPTFCYQRQLPPFRYPIGVTPHIEYGWTIVTATILAVYTAYLYSACRDYYRYRKRGSPTMPRNVRELGGSGYREANAPEQRLHPREQYERARAAYEPRLMAASAPYHSRY
;
A
#
# COMPACT_ATOMS: atom_id res chain seq x y z
N MET A 1 42.90 25.18 35.84
CA MET A 1 41.75 24.25 35.88
C MET A 1 41.22 24.12 34.46
N ALA A 2 41.46 22.98 33.82
CA ALA A 2 41.09 22.74 32.43
C ALA A 2 39.64 22.25 32.36
N SER A 3 38.78 23.00 31.67
CA SER A 3 37.39 22.64 31.40
C SER A 3 37.38 21.56 30.31
N ASN A 4 37.09 20.32 30.69
CA ASN A 4 36.91 19.20 29.77
C ASN A 4 35.54 19.34 29.10
N SER A 5 35.51 20.00 27.94
CA SER A 5 34.36 20.00 27.06
C SER A 5 34.15 18.58 26.49
N VAL A 6 33.25 17.83 27.11
CA VAL A 6 32.78 16.56 26.56
C VAL A 6 31.97 16.88 25.32
N ALA A 7 32.60 16.79 24.15
CA ALA A 7 31.95 16.90 22.86
C ALA A 7 30.89 15.79 22.75
N VAL A 8 29.64 16.13 23.04
CA VAL A 8 28.49 15.25 22.82
C VAL A 8 28.40 15.03 21.32
N ASN A 9 28.81 13.84 20.89
CA ASN A 9 28.83 13.46 19.49
C ASN A 9 27.38 13.47 18.94
N PRO A 10 27.01 14.43 18.07
CA PRO A 10 25.63 14.57 17.60
C PRO A 10 25.18 13.38 16.73
N ASN A 11 26.08 12.48 16.36
CA ASN A 11 25.77 11.29 15.58
C ASN A 11 25.17 10.13 16.39
N HIS A 12 25.06 10.23 17.71
CA HIS A 12 24.64 9.09 18.53
C HIS A 12 23.13 9.01 18.82
N THR A 13 22.38 10.10 18.64
CA THR A 13 20.98 10.20 19.10
C THR A 13 19.93 9.81 18.05
N GLU A 14 20.28 9.72 16.76
CA GLU A 14 19.32 9.37 15.70
C GLU A 14 19.17 7.85 15.44
N ARG A 15 19.91 6.99 16.14
CA ARG A 15 19.87 5.54 15.93
C ARG A 15 18.86 4.78 16.78
N HIS A 16 17.86 5.45 17.37
CA HIS A 16 16.64 4.76 17.80
C HIS A 16 15.73 4.52 16.59
N ILE A 17 16.31 3.80 15.63
CA ILE A 17 15.65 3.19 14.50
C ILE A 17 14.66 2.22 15.12
N LEU A 18 13.37 2.56 15.09
CA LEU A 18 12.28 1.61 15.28
C LEU A 18 12.70 0.31 14.59
N PRO A 19 12.63 -0.85 15.28
CA PRO A 19 13.13 -2.11 14.74
C PRO A 19 12.59 -2.22 13.33
N LEU A 20 13.53 -2.19 12.36
CA LEU A 20 13.25 -2.18 10.93
C LEU A 20 12.21 -3.26 10.69
N TYR A 21 10.96 -2.81 10.63
CA TYR A 21 9.84 -3.59 10.16
C TYR A 21 10.32 -4.27 8.88
N HIS A 22 10.23 -5.60 8.79
CA HIS A 22 10.99 -6.39 7.81
C HIS A 22 10.66 -5.95 6.38
N ARG A 23 11.42 -4.97 5.87
CA ARG A 23 11.17 -4.32 4.59
C ARG A 23 11.09 -5.34 3.46
N ARG A 24 11.93 -6.38 3.54
CA ARG A 24 11.97 -7.48 2.58
C ARG A 24 10.68 -8.30 2.54
N THR A 25 10.13 -8.71 3.69
CA THR A 25 8.91 -9.54 3.71
C THR A 25 7.72 -8.75 3.19
N ARG A 26 7.66 -7.45 3.49
CA ARG A 26 6.58 -6.61 2.98
C ARG A 26 6.68 -6.32 1.49
N ILE A 27 7.86 -5.99 0.98
CA ILE A 27 8.06 -5.87 -0.47
C ILE A 27 7.66 -7.17 -1.17
N ALA A 28 7.99 -8.34 -0.60
CA ALA A 28 7.56 -9.62 -1.14
C ALA A 28 6.04 -9.77 -1.18
N PHE A 29 5.30 -9.38 -0.13
CA PHE A 29 3.83 -9.39 -0.14
C PHE A 29 3.25 -8.43 -1.18
N GLU A 30 3.74 -7.20 -1.27
CA GLU A 30 3.25 -6.21 -2.25
C GLU A 30 3.50 -6.68 -3.70
N LEU A 31 4.67 -7.29 -3.96
CA LEU A 31 5.00 -7.91 -5.26
C LEU A 31 4.14 -9.14 -5.55
N ALA A 32 3.87 -9.98 -4.56
CA ALA A 32 2.98 -11.13 -4.72
C ALA A 32 1.55 -10.69 -5.04
N ILE A 33 1.03 -9.68 -4.33
CA ILE A 33 -0.28 -9.09 -4.59
C ILE A 33 -0.32 -8.47 -5.99
N ALA A 34 0.70 -7.69 -6.37
CA ALA A 34 0.81 -7.12 -7.71
C ALA A 34 0.81 -8.20 -8.80
N GLY A 35 1.59 -9.26 -8.62
CA GLY A 35 1.63 -10.40 -9.53
C GLY A 35 0.27 -11.09 -9.66
N CYS A 36 -0.42 -11.32 -8.54
CA CYS A 36 -1.75 -11.92 -8.57
C CYS A 36 -2.77 -11.04 -9.30
N ILE A 37 -2.71 -9.71 -9.13
CA ILE A 37 -3.60 -8.78 -9.84
C ILE A 37 -3.30 -8.75 -11.33
N LEU A 38 -2.03 -8.83 -11.74
CA LEU A 38 -1.69 -8.89 -13.16
C LEU A 38 -2.26 -10.16 -13.81
N VAL A 39 -2.20 -11.29 -13.10
CA VAL A 39 -2.83 -12.54 -13.55
C VAL A 39 -4.36 -12.40 -13.57
N ASP A 40 -4.95 -11.79 -12.55
CA ASP A 40 -6.39 -11.52 -12.48
C ASP A 40 -6.86 -10.68 -13.68
N VAL A 41 -6.19 -9.56 -13.96
CA VAL A 41 -6.48 -8.70 -15.12
C VAL A 41 -6.30 -9.47 -16.42
N ALA A 42 -5.27 -10.32 -16.54
CA ALA A 42 -5.05 -11.14 -17.72
C ALA A 42 -6.17 -12.17 -17.96
N LEU A 43 -6.83 -12.66 -16.89
CA LEU A 43 -8.03 -13.50 -16.99
C LEU A 43 -9.31 -12.69 -17.21
N LEU A 44 -9.36 -11.48 -16.66
CA LEU A 44 -10.51 -10.58 -16.74
C LEU A 44 -10.72 -10.03 -18.15
N VAL A 45 -9.64 -9.70 -18.86
CA VAL A 45 -9.70 -9.16 -20.23
C VAL A 45 -10.40 -10.13 -21.20
N PRO A 46 -10.00 -11.40 -21.35
CA PRO A 46 -10.71 -12.33 -22.23
C PRO A 46 -12.13 -12.59 -21.76
N TYR A 47 -12.36 -12.67 -20.45
CA TYR A 47 -13.70 -12.79 -19.87
C TYR A 47 -14.62 -11.64 -20.29
N VAL A 48 -14.15 -10.39 -20.16
CA VAL A 48 -14.90 -9.21 -20.57
C VAL A 48 -15.10 -9.20 -22.09
N ILE A 49 -14.10 -9.57 -22.88
CA ILE A 49 -14.20 -9.65 -24.35
C ILE A 49 -15.29 -10.64 -24.77
N GLU A 50 -15.27 -11.86 -24.25
CA GLU A 50 -16.29 -12.89 -24.51
C GLU A 50 -17.69 -12.39 -24.14
N LEU A 51 -17.81 -11.69 -23.00
CA LEU A 51 -19.10 -11.21 -22.50
C LEU A 51 -19.58 -9.89 -23.11
N TRP A 52 -18.71 -9.07 -23.71
CA TRP A 52 -19.12 -7.82 -24.35
C TRP A 52 -19.34 -7.97 -25.85
N ILE A 53 -18.44 -8.66 -26.55
CA ILE A 53 -18.42 -8.64 -28.01
C ILE A 53 -19.42 -9.64 -28.58
N GLU A 54 -19.47 -10.88 -28.05
CA GLU A 54 -20.36 -11.91 -28.61
C GLU A 54 -21.84 -11.59 -28.40
N PRO A 55 -22.30 -11.20 -27.19
CA PRO A 55 -23.71 -10.88 -26.99
C PRO A 55 -24.09 -9.62 -27.75
N GLY A 56 -23.23 -8.59 -27.79
CA GLY A 56 -23.50 -7.34 -28.50
C GLY A 56 -23.74 -7.56 -29.99
N ASN A 57 -22.88 -8.34 -30.65
CA ASN A 57 -23.02 -8.66 -32.07
C ASN A 57 -24.25 -9.53 -32.35
N HIS A 58 -24.55 -10.50 -31.48
CA HIS A 58 -25.75 -11.33 -31.63
C HIS A 58 -27.05 -10.56 -31.37
N TYR A 59 -27.06 -9.63 -30.41
CA TYR A 59 -28.24 -8.83 -30.07
C TYR A 59 -28.57 -7.81 -31.14
N LEU A 60 -27.55 -7.07 -31.63
CA LEU A 60 -27.71 -6.11 -32.73
C LEU A 60 -28.23 -6.75 -34.01
N ALA A 61 -27.94 -8.04 -34.22
CA ALA A 61 -28.40 -8.78 -35.39
C ALA A 61 -29.88 -9.23 -35.30
N TYR A 62 -30.45 -9.37 -34.10
CA TYR A 62 -31.75 -10.03 -33.93
C TYR A 62 -32.84 -9.18 -33.26
N HIS A 63 -32.52 -8.25 -32.35
CA HIS A 63 -33.51 -7.49 -31.59
C HIS A 63 -33.19 -5.99 -31.55
N SER A 64 -34.09 -5.17 -32.10
CA SER A 64 -33.92 -3.71 -32.25
C SER A 64 -34.74 -2.88 -31.26
N SER A 65 -35.28 -3.47 -30.18
CA SER A 65 -36.10 -2.70 -29.23
C SER A 65 -35.22 -1.90 -28.26
N GLU A 66 -35.52 -0.61 -28.15
CA GLU A 66 -34.77 0.36 -27.33
C GLU A 66 -34.75 -0.03 -25.84
N GLU A 67 -35.83 -0.66 -25.36
CA GLU A 67 -35.99 -1.12 -23.98
C GLU A 67 -34.97 -2.22 -23.63
N GLN A 68 -34.71 -3.17 -24.53
CA GLN A 68 -33.73 -4.23 -24.29
C GLN A 68 -32.29 -3.72 -24.33
N LEU A 69 -32.00 -2.74 -25.19
CA LEU A 69 -30.69 -2.08 -25.23
C LEU A 69 -30.38 -1.40 -23.89
N SER A 70 -31.38 -0.75 -23.27
CA SER A 70 -31.22 -0.11 -21.96
C SER A 70 -30.91 -1.12 -20.85
N GLN A 71 -31.50 -2.32 -20.90
CA GLN A 71 -31.20 -3.39 -19.94
C GLN A 71 -29.77 -3.89 -20.10
N ILE A 72 -29.30 -4.12 -21.34
CA ILE A 72 -27.92 -4.55 -21.61
C ILE A 72 -26.93 -3.54 -21.03
N HIS A 73 -27.13 -2.24 -21.28
CA HIS A 73 -26.25 -1.20 -20.73
C HIS A 73 -26.23 -1.18 -19.20
N SER A 74 -27.38 -1.37 -18.55
CA SER A 74 -27.45 -1.48 -17.08
C SER A 74 -26.61 -2.66 -16.56
N ILE A 75 -26.71 -3.83 -17.19
CA ILE A 75 -25.97 -5.02 -16.76
C ILE A 75 -24.47 -4.85 -17.06
N GLN A 76 -24.09 -4.31 -18.23
CA GLN A 76 -22.70 -3.99 -18.55
C GLN A 76 -22.06 -3.05 -17.51
N ARG A 77 -22.82 -2.07 -17.01
CA ARG A 77 -22.34 -1.14 -15.98
C ARG A 77 -22.09 -1.86 -14.65
N SER A 78 -22.98 -2.77 -14.26
CA SER A 78 -22.82 -3.62 -13.08
C SER A 78 -21.59 -4.53 -13.18
N MET A 79 -21.30 -5.07 -14.36
CA MET A 79 -20.08 -5.85 -14.60
C MET A 79 -18.82 -5.04 -14.39
N VAL A 80 -18.74 -3.84 -14.97
CA VAL A 80 -17.57 -2.95 -14.79
C VAL A 80 -17.30 -2.71 -13.31
N VAL A 81 -18.35 -2.47 -12.52
CA VAL A 81 -18.20 -2.25 -11.07
C VAL A 81 -17.67 -3.49 -10.36
N MET A 82 -18.16 -4.69 -10.69
CA MET A 82 -17.75 -5.91 -9.97
C MET A 82 -16.36 -6.42 -10.38
N TYR A 83 -16.03 -6.29 -11.66
CA TYR A 83 -14.86 -6.92 -12.28
C TYR A 83 -13.68 -5.98 -12.43
N ILE A 84 -13.90 -4.69 -12.68
CA ILE A 84 -12.81 -3.74 -12.97
C ILE A 84 -12.42 -2.96 -11.73
N VAL A 85 -13.38 -2.59 -10.88
CA VAL A 85 -13.11 -1.71 -9.72
C VAL A 85 -12.20 -2.37 -8.69
N PRO A 86 -12.43 -3.62 -8.21
CA PRO A 86 -11.54 -4.25 -7.23
C PRO A 86 -10.07 -4.36 -7.69
N PRO A 87 -9.75 -4.91 -8.88
CA PRO A 87 -8.35 -5.01 -9.30
C PRO A 87 -7.73 -3.62 -9.55
N SER A 88 -8.48 -2.67 -10.12
CA SER A 88 -7.98 -1.30 -10.34
C SER A 88 -7.69 -0.57 -9.03
N ALA A 89 -8.62 -0.61 -8.08
CA ALA A 89 -8.44 -0.03 -6.75
C ALA A 89 -7.23 -0.67 -6.06
N THR A 90 -7.08 -2.00 -6.18
CA THR A 90 -5.94 -2.69 -5.61
C THR A 90 -4.61 -2.22 -6.22
N LEU A 91 -4.55 -2.10 -7.55
CA LEU A 91 -3.36 -1.65 -8.25
C LEU A 91 -2.98 -0.22 -7.85
N ILE A 92 -3.96 0.69 -7.80
CA ILE A 92 -3.76 2.08 -7.36
C ILE A 92 -3.24 2.11 -5.92
N ILE A 93 -3.86 1.35 -5.02
CA ILE A 93 -3.45 1.30 -3.60
C ILE A 93 -2.05 0.71 -3.44
N ASN A 94 -1.69 -0.32 -4.23
CA ASN A 94 -0.35 -0.91 -4.22
C ASN A 94 0.71 0.08 -4.75
N LEU A 95 0.40 0.83 -5.82
CA LEU A 95 1.28 1.90 -6.33
C LEU A 95 1.42 3.05 -5.32
N LEU A 96 0.34 3.47 -4.67
CA LEU A 96 0.38 4.47 -3.60
C LEU A 96 1.16 3.96 -2.39
N SER A 97 1.03 2.68 -2.04
CA SER A 97 1.85 2.04 -1.00
C SER A 97 3.32 2.17 -1.36
N ALA A 98 3.71 1.75 -2.58
CA ALA A 98 5.07 1.82 -3.10
C ALA A 98 5.68 3.23 -3.05
N THR A 99 4.92 4.27 -3.37
CA THR A 99 5.40 5.66 -3.27
C THR A 99 5.50 6.13 -1.82
N LEU A 100 4.49 5.84 -0.99
CA LEU A 100 4.48 6.21 0.44
C LEU A 100 5.56 5.49 1.26
N TYR A 101 6.08 4.35 0.80
CA TYR A 101 7.23 3.68 1.43
C TYR A 101 8.50 4.52 1.46
N THR A 102 8.64 5.49 0.56
CA THR A 102 9.75 6.44 0.62
C THR A 102 9.68 7.31 1.88
N GLN A 103 8.48 7.43 2.49
CA GLN A 103 8.21 8.18 3.71
C GLN A 103 8.13 7.22 4.90
N LYS A 104 9.13 7.29 5.80
CA LYS A 104 9.39 6.33 6.91
C LYS A 104 8.22 6.04 7.89
N VAL A 105 7.12 6.80 7.87
CA VAL A 105 6.08 6.79 8.92
C VAL A 105 4.80 6.03 8.53
N MET A 106 4.54 5.83 7.24
CA MET A 106 3.28 5.23 6.74
C MET A 106 3.14 3.69 6.77
N PRO A 107 4.15 2.85 7.06
CA PRO A 107 4.04 1.44 6.72
C PRO A 107 3.01 0.65 7.56
N MET A 108 2.97 0.79 8.89
CA MET A 108 2.08 -0.03 9.71
C MET A 108 0.60 0.33 9.53
N LEU A 109 0.29 1.63 9.36
CA LEU A 109 -1.08 2.11 9.21
C LEU A 109 -1.72 1.52 7.94
N TYR A 110 -0.97 1.48 6.83
CA TYR A 110 -1.41 0.85 5.60
C TYR A 110 -1.82 -0.61 5.80
N ALA A 111 -0.96 -1.40 6.44
CA ALA A 111 -1.20 -2.84 6.62
C ALA A 111 -2.37 -3.14 7.57
N LEU A 112 -2.65 -2.26 8.54
CA LEU A 112 -3.73 -2.47 9.50
C LEU A 112 -5.07 -1.89 9.05
N CYS A 113 -5.07 -0.84 8.24
CA CYS A 113 -6.31 -0.16 7.82
C CYS A 113 -6.71 -0.53 6.39
N LEU A 114 -5.78 -0.50 5.43
CA LEU A 114 -6.12 -0.70 4.02
C LEU A 114 -6.24 -2.16 3.64
N VAL A 115 -5.40 -3.06 4.20
CA VAL A 115 -5.49 -4.50 3.91
C VAL A 115 -6.86 -5.09 4.27
N PRO A 116 -7.47 -4.83 5.45
CA PRO A 116 -8.81 -5.34 5.73
C PRO A 116 -9.89 -4.80 4.78
N VAL A 117 -9.79 -3.54 4.35
CA VAL A 117 -10.72 -2.95 3.38
C VAL A 117 -10.59 -3.67 2.03
N MET A 118 -9.36 -3.94 1.58
CA MET A 118 -9.14 -4.70 0.35
C MET A 118 -9.62 -6.15 0.48
N MET A 119 -9.37 -6.81 1.61
CA MET A 119 -9.89 -8.15 1.89
C MET A 119 -11.41 -8.18 1.82
N ALA A 120 -12.10 -7.19 2.41
CA ALA A 120 -13.55 -7.10 2.36
C ALA A 120 -14.03 -6.96 0.91
N GLY A 121 -13.41 -6.07 0.11
CA GLY A 121 -13.73 -5.91 -1.31
C GLY A 121 -13.59 -7.21 -2.11
N TRP A 122 -12.45 -7.88 -2.00
CA TRP A 122 -12.20 -9.16 -2.67
C TRP A 122 -13.13 -10.29 -2.19
N THR A 123 -13.48 -10.31 -0.90
CA THR A 123 -14.44 -11.29 -0.35
C THR A 123 -15.84 -11.06 -0.90
N THR A 124 -16.27 -9.80 -1.01
CA THR A 124 -17.55 -9.45 -1.63
C THR A 124 -17.57 -9.87 -3.10
N SER A 125 -16.53 -9.55 -3.87
CA SER A 125 -16.41 -9.97 -5.28
C SER A 125 -16.46 -11.50 -5.42
N LEU A 126 -15.71 -12.24 -4.60
CA LEU A 126 -15.72 -13.71 -4.62
C LEU A 126 -17.09 -14.29 -4.26
N THR A 127 -17.77 -13.71 -3.27
CA THR A 127 -19.10 -14.18 -2.84
C THR A 127 -20.13 -13.96 -3.94
N LEU A 128 -20.13 -12.79 -4.58
CA LEU A 128 -21.02 -12.49 -5.70
C LEU A 128 -20.73 -13.42 -6.88
N TRP A 129 -19.46 -13.70 -7.16
CA TRP A 129 -19.05 -14.65 -8.19
C TRP A 129 -19.53 -16.08 -7.93
N ILE A 130 -19.28 -16.63 -6.73
CA ILE A 130 -19.72 -17.99 -6.38
C ILE A 130 -21.24 -18.10 -6.45
N ARG A 131 -21.96 -17.06 -6.02
CA ARG A 131 -23.43 -16.99 -6.17
C ARG A 131 -23.87 -17.02 -7.62
N CYS A 132 -23.09 -16.48 -8.55
CA CYS A 132 -23.37 -16.60 -9.98
C CYS A 132 -23.18 -18.02 -10.53
N LEU A 133 -22.24 -18.79 -9.98
CA LEU A 133 -22.00 -20.17 -10.40
C LEU A 133 -23.10 -21.13 -9.89
N ASP A 134 -23.49 -21.00 -8.62
CA ASP A 134 -24.19 -22.07 -7.88
C ASP A 134 -25.70 -22.22 -8.23
N THR A 135 -26.47 -21.13 -8.43
CA THR A 135 -27.97 -21.22 -8.46
C THR A 135 -28.66 -20.08 -9.23
N GLU A 136 -29.89 -20.30 -9.73
CA GLU A 136 -30.81 -19.37 -10.42
C GLU A 136 -30.61 -17.88 -10.01
N GLY A 137 -29.69 -17.20 -10.70
CA GLY A 137 -28.90 -16.15 -10.06
C GLY A 137 -29.64 -14.82 -9.82
N PRO A 138 -29.22 -14.04 -8.79
CA PRO A 138 -29.65 -12.65 -8.62
C PRO A 138 -29.27 -11.80 -9.83
N THR A 139 -29.85 -10.60 -9.93
CA THR A 139 -29.77 -9.68 -11.08
C THR A 139 -28.37 -9.10 -11.42
N PHE A 140 -27.29 -9.75 -10.96
CA PHE A 140 -25.91 -9.31 -11.17
C PHE A 140 -25.10 -10.32 -12.00
N CYS A 141 -25.66 -11.50 -12.28
CA CYS A 141 -25.01 -12.54 -13.07
C CYS A 141 -25.35 -12.36 -14.55
N TYR A 142 -24.53 -11.58 -15.26
CA TYR A 142 -24.72 -11.27 -16.68
C TYR A 142 -25.00 -12.51 -17.55
N GLN A 143 -24.23 -13.60 -17.36
CA GLN A 143 -24.41 -14.86 -18.09
C GLN A 143 -25.82 -15.45 -17.95
N ARG A 144 -26.49 -15.25 -16.81
CA ARG A 144 -27.84 -15.79 -16.55
C ARG A 144 -28.96 -14.79 -16.80
N GLN A 145 -28.66 -13.49 -16.84
CA GLN A 145 -29.65 -12.45 -17.12
C GLN A 145 -29.87 -12.19 -18.61
N LEU A 146 -28.94 -12.60 -19.46
CA LEU A 146 -29.21 -12.60 -20.89
C LEU A 146 -30.43 -13.50 -21.13
N PRO A 147 -31.48 -13.00 -21.82
CA PRO A 147 -32.64 -13.82 -22.16
C PRO A 147 -32.15 -15.10 -22.84
N PRO A 148 -32.89 -16.22 -22.73
CA PRO A 148 -32.44 -17.54 -23.15
C PRO A 148 -32.20 -17.58 -24.66
N PHE A 149 -31.04 -17.09 -25.08
CA PHE A 149 -30.45 -17.44 -26.35
C PHE A 149 -30.15 -18.92 -26.25
N ARG A 150 -30.61 -19.70 -27.23
CA ARG A 150 -30.49 -21.16 -27.31
C ARG A 150 -29.04 -21.69 -27.31
N TYR A 151 -28.05 -20.82 -27.16
CA TYR A 151 -26.65 -21.19 -27.06
C TYR A 151 -26.18 -20.79 -25.67
N PRO A 152 -25.73 -21.75 -24.85
CA PRO A 152 -24.89 -21.40 -23.72
C PRO A 152 -23.61 -20.83 -24.34
N ILE A 153 -23.51 -19.51 -24.42
CA ILE A 153 -22.21 -18.84 -24.49
C ILE A 153 -21.61 -19.06 -23.10
N GLY A 154 -21.20 -20.30 -22.86
CA GLY A 154 -20.49 -20.71 -21.68
C GLY A 154 -19.12 -20.11 -21.83
N VAL A 155 -18.78 -19.20 -20.93
CA VAL A 155 -17.39 -18.82 -20.74
C VAL A 155 -16.63 -20.12 -20.50
N THR A 156 -15.46 -20.24 -21.09
CA THR A 156 -14.68 -21.47 -20.93
C THR A 156 -14.49 -21.75 -19.43
N PRO A 157 -14.82 -22.96 -18.93
CA PRO A 157 -14.79 -23.25 -17.49
C PRO A 157 -13.40 -22.98 -16.88
N HIS A 158 -12.35 -23.04 -17.70
CA HIS A 158 -10.99 -22.67 -17.32
C HIS A 158 -10.86 -21.22 -16.83
N ILE A 159 -11.55 -20.26 -17.46
CA ILE A 159 -11.55 -18.86 -17.03
C ILE A 159 -12.32 -18.73 -15.72
N GLU A 160 -13.46 -19.42 -15.60
CA GLU A 160 -14.31 -19.34 -14.40
C GLU A 160 -13.61 -19.88 -13.14
N TYR A 161 -13.02 -21.08 -13.26
CA TYR A 161 -12.23 -21.67 -12.17
C TYR A 161 -10.91 -20.91 -11.95
N GLY A 162 -10.28 -20.43 -13.03
CA GLY A 162 -9.05 -19.64 -12.97
C GLY A 162 -9.23 -18.38 -12.12
N TRP A 163 -10.29 -17.60 -12.37
CA TRP A 163 -10.59 -16.39 -11.62
C TRP A 163 -10.85 -16.68 -10.14
N THR A 164 -11.59 -17.76 -9.85
CA THR A 164 -11.88 -18.21 -8.49
C THR A 164 -10.60 -18.56 -7.73
N ILE A 165 -9.68 -19.30 -8.37
CA ILE A 165 -8.39 -19.69 -7.79
C ILE A 165 -7.51 -18.46 -7.54
N VAL A 166 -7.43 -17.54 -8.50
CA VAL A 166 -6.63 -16.32 -8.38
C VAL A 166 -7.17 -15.44 -7.26
N THR A 167 -8.48 -15.23 -7.18
CA THR A 167 -9.12 -14.45 -6.11
C THR A 167 -8.90 -15.08 -4.74
N ALA A 168 -9.04 -16.40 -4.61
CA ALA A 168 -8.75 -17.11 -3.37
C ALA A 168 -7.26 -16.96 -2.96
N THR A 169 -6.35 -16.99 -3.95
CA THR A 169 -4.92 -16.76 -3.73
C THR A 169 -4.64 -15.34 -3.24
N ILE A 170 -5.28 -14.32 -3.83
CA ILE A 170 -5.19 -12.92 -3.39
C ILE A 170 -5.64 -12.79 -1.92
N LEU A 171 -6.77 -13.39 -1.55
CA LEU A 171 -7.26 -13.39 -0.17
C LEU A 171 -6.31 -14.10 0.80
N ALA A 172 -5.70 -15.22 0.39
CA ALA A 172 -4.71 -15.92 1.19
C ALA A 172 -3.46 -15.05 1.43
N VAL A 173 -2.96 -14.38 0.39
CA VAL A 173 -1.81 -13.46 0.49
C VAL A 173 -2.14 -12.28 1.41
N TYR A 174 -3.32 -11.68 1.27
CA TYR A 174 -3.75 -10.61 2.18
C TYR A 174 -3.88 -11.07 3.63
N THR A 175 -4.41 -12.26 3.87
CA THR A 175 -4.53 -12.84 5.21
C THR A 175 -3.15 -13.04 5.83
N ALA A 176 -2.19 -13.60 5.07
CA ALA A 176 -0.81 -13.77 5.51
C ALA A 176 -0.13 -12.41 5.80
N TYR A 177 -0.38 -11.42 4.96
CA TYR A 177 0.15 -10.07 5.13
C TYR A 177 -0.42 -9.39 6.39
N LEU A 178 -1.74 -9.42 6.59
CA LEU A 178 -2.39 -8.88 7.78
C LEU A 178 -1.91 -9.59 9.05
N TYR A 179 -1.81 -10.92 9.02
CA TYR A 179 -1.28 -11.70 10.13
C TYR A 179 0.16 -11.28 10.48
N SER A 180 1.03 -11.11 9.48
CA SER A 180 2.39 -10.63 9.69
C SER A 180 2.41 -9.24 10.33
N ALA A 181 1.58 -8.32 9.86
CA ALA A 181 1.48 -6.96 10.40
C ALA A 181 0.98 -6.96 11.86
N CYS A 182 -0.07 -7.73 12.15
CA CYS A 182 -0.60 -7.90 13.51
C CYS A 182 0.42 -8.52 14.46
N ARG A 183 1.16 -9.55 14.01
CA ARG A 183 2.22 -10.19 14.80
C ARG A 183 3.33 -9.21 15.15
N ASP A 184 3.75 -8.40 14.19
CA ASP A 184 4.80 -7.39 14.40
C ASP A 184 4.31 -6.27 15.32
N TYR A 185 3.07 -5.81 15.14
CA TYR A 185 2.42 -4.85 16.03
C TYR A 185 2.34 -5.37 17.48
N TYR A 186 1.93 -6.64 17.65
CA TYR A 186 1.86 -7.25 18.98
C TYR A 186 3.23 -7.40 19.62
N ARG A 187 4.26 -7.78 18.86
CA ARG A 187 5.64 -7.85 19.34
C ARG A 187 6.17 -6.48 19.75
N TYR A 188 5.87 -5.44 18.97
CA TYR A 188 6.22 -4.06 19.30
C TYR A 188 5.56 -3.64 20.61
N ARG A 189 4.26 -3.89 20.77
CA ARG A 189 3.52 -3.59 22.01
C ARG A 189 4.05 -4.37 23.22
N LYS A 190 4.36 -5.66 23.06
CA LYS A 190 4.83 -6.54 24.15
C LYS A 190 6.23 -6.19 24.64
N ARG A 191 7.11 -5.67 23.77
CA ARG A 191 8.45 -5.20 24.18
C ARG A 191 8.41 -3.93 25.05
N GLY A 192 7.21 -3.42 25.33
CA GLY A 192 7.00 -2.09 25.89
C GLY A 192 7.33 -1.06 24.83
N SER A 193 6.66 0.10 24.87
CA SER A 193 7.29 1.31 24.34
C SER A 193 8.72 1.28 24.87
N PRO A 194 9.78 1.32 24.04
CA PRO A 194 11.12 1.40 24.56
C PRO A 194 11.09 2.60 25.49
N THR A 195 11.02 2.33 26.79
CA THR A 195 11.28 3.31 27.82
C THR A 195 12.61 3.87 27.35
N MET A 196 12.61 5.16 27.02
CA MET A 196 13.82 5.90 26.68
C MET A 196 14.95 5.26 27.46
N PRO A 197 16.00 4.72 26.80
CA PRO A 197 17.02 3.95 27.49
C PRO A 197 17.38 4.67 28.78
N ARG A 198 17.37 3.96 29.90
CA ARG A 198 17.46 4.52 31.26
C ARG A 198 18.63 5.52 31.40
N ASN A 199 19.65 5.36 30.55
CA ASN A 199 20.81 6.23 30.40
C ASN A 199 20.49 7.65 29.89
N VAL A 200 19.42 7.86 29.10
CA VAL A 200 18.94 9.21 28.71
C VAL A 200 18.24 9.91 29.87
N ARG A 201 17.66 9.15 30.82
CA ARG A 201 17.11 9.70 32.06
C ARG A 201 18.20 10.17 33.02
N GLU A 202 19.40 9.58 32.94
CA GLU A 202 20.57 10.00 33.71
C GLU A 202 21.32 11.16 33.03
N LEU A 203 21.35 11.21 31.69
CA LEU A 203 21.93 12.34 30.94
C LEU A 203 21.08 13.61 30.99
N GLY A 204 19.77 13.51 31.22
CA GLY A 204 18.86 14.66 31.33
C GLY A 204 18.74 15.27 32.73
N GLY A 205 19.22 14.58 33.78
CA GLY A 205 19.05 15.03 35.18
C GLY A 205 20.18 15.91 35.72
N SER A 206 21.42 15.73 35.22
CA SER A 206 22.57 16.52 35.67
C SER A 206 22.91 17.68 34.73
N GLY A 207 22.81 17.49 33.40
CA GLY A 207 23.16 18.53 32.42
C GLY A 207 22.16 19.69 32.34
N TYR A 208 20.86 19.45 32.54
CA TYR A 208 19.84 20.52 32.53
C TYR A 208 19.83 21.37 33.81
N ARG A 209 20.45 20.90 34.90
CA ARG A 209 20.59 21.68 36.12
C ARG A 209 21.81 22.60 36.10
N GLU A 210 22.84 22.26 35.33
CA GLU A 210 24.01 23.12 35.10
C GLU A 210 23.85 24.08 33.90
N ALA A 211 23.07 23.73 32.87
CA ALA A 211 22.77 24.66 31.76
C ALA A 211 21.75 25.76 32.11
N ASN A 212 21.16 25.72 33.30
CA ASN A 212 20.38 26.81 33.88
C ASN A 212 21.17 27.58 34.97
N ALA A 213 22.50 27.44 34.99
CA ALA A 213 23.31 28.54 35.48
C ALA A 213 22.94 29.80 34.66
N PRO A 214 22.80 30.98 35.27
CA PRO A 214 22.38 32.20 34.60
C PRO A 214 23.53 32.74 33.71
N GLU A 215 23.95 31.97 32.72
CA GLU A 215 24.86 32.41 31.69
C GLU A 215 24.03 33.19 30.67
N GLN A 216 24.01 34.50 30.89
CA GLN A 216 23.80 35.59 29.94
C GLN A 216 23.07 35.19 28.66
N ARG A 217 21.82 35.68 28.55
CA ARG A 217 21.08 35.79 27.30
C ARG A 217 21.90 36.61 26.29
N LEU A 218 22.87 36.00 25.60
CA LEU A 218 23.47 36.61 24.43
C LEU A 218 22.36 36.85 23.42
N HIS A 219 22.37 38.05 22.85
CA HIS A 219 21.37 38.48 21.88
C HIS A 219 21.37 37.48 20.70
N PRO A 220 20.21 37.13 20.11
CA PRO A 220 20.13 36.17 18.99
C PRO A 220 21.11 36.45 17.83
N ARG A 221 21.51 37.72 17.69
CA ARG A 221 22.50 38.18 16.70
C ARG A 221 23.91 37.64 16.95
N GLU A 222 24.36 37.61 18.20
CA GLU A 222 25.68 37.08 18.56
C GLU A 222 25.73 35.55 18.44
N GLN A 223 24.61 34.88 18.70
CA GLN A 223 24.48 33.44 18.44
C GLN A 223 24.58 33.14 16.94
N TYR A 224 23.94 33.95 16.09
CA TYR A 224 24.03 33.81 14.65
C TYR A 224 25.45 34.08 14.12
N GLU A 225 26.12 35.12 14.60
CA GLU A 225 27.49 35.46 14.17
C GLU A 225 28.51 34.39 14.59
N ARG A 226 28.38 33.81 15.80
CA ARG A 226 29.21 32.67 16.22
C ARG A 226 28.94 31.42 15.38
N ALA A 227 27.68 31.12 15.09
CA ALA A 227 27.34 30.00 14.22
C ALA A 227 27.92 30.20 12.82
N ARG A 228 27.78 31.40 12.24
CA ARG A 228 28.33 31.74 10.92
C ARG A 228 29.85 31.60 10.88
N ALA A 229 30.56 32.12 11.86
CA ALA A 229 32.02 32.04 11.95
C ALA A 229 32.53 30.58 12.04
N ALA A 230 31.75 29.68 12.65
CA ALA A 230 32.08 28.26 12.71
C ALA A 230 31.87 27.51 11.37
N TYR A 231 30.94 27.98 10.52
CA TYR A 231 30.60 27.34 9.25
C TYR A 231 31.43 27.84 8.04
N GLU A 232 31.89 29.09 8.08
CA GLU A 232 32.62 29.74 6.99
C GLU A 232 33.90 28.99 6.51
N PRO A 233 34.74 28.42 7.40
CA PRO A 233 35.91 27.65 6.95
C PRO A 233 35.55 26.36 6.22
N ARG A 234 34.40 25.75 6.56
CA ARG A 234 33.95 24.50 5.94
C ARG A 234 33.37 24.73 4.55
N LEU A 235 32.70 25.86 4.35
CA LEU A 235 32.20 26.26 3.03
C LEU A 235 33.36 26.58 2.07
N MET A 236 34.41 27.23 2.56
CA MET A 236 35.63 27.50 1.79
C MET A 236 36.40 26.21 1.43
N ALA A 237 36.40 25.20 2.30
CA ALA A 237 37.03 23.91 2.02
C ALA A 237 36.26 23.08 0.97
N ALA A 238 34.94 23.24 0.87
CA ALA A 238 34.10 22.53 -0.08
C ALA A 238 34.13 23.12 -1.51
N SER A 239 34.53 24.38 -1.67
CA SER A 239 34.63 25.07 -2.97
C SER A 239 36.02 24.96 -3.62
N ALA A 240 36.97 24.24 -3.02
CA ALA A 240 38.28 24.03 -3.62
C ALA A 240 38.13 23.27 -4.97
N PRO A 241 38.61 23.83 -6.09
CA PRO A 241 38.47 23.20 -7.40
C PRO A 241 39.17 21.83 -7.39
N TYR A 242 38.41 20.80 -7.72
CA TYR A 242 38.92 19.45 -7.95
C TYR A 242 39.91 19.52 -9.12
N HIS A 243 41.21 19.58 -8.82
CA HIS A 243 42.24 19.43 -9.84
C HIS A 243 42.15 18.00 -10.39
N SER A 244 41.48 17.88 -11.53
CA SER A 244 41.51 16.72 -12.41
C SER A 244 42.97 16.43 -12.77
N ARG A 245 43.55 15.38 -12.19
CA ARG A 245 44.81 14.81 -12.67
C ARG A 245 44.52 13.92 -13.87
N TYR A 246 44.35 14.50 -15.05
CA TYR A 246 44.53 13.84 -16.35
C TYR A 246 44.83 14.89 -17.40
#